data_AF-A0A1I0QIF0-F1
#
_entry.id   AF-A0A1I0QIF0-F1
#
_cell.length_a   1.000
_cell.length_b   1.000
_cell.length_c   1.000
_cell.angle_alpha   90.00
_cell.angle_beta   90.00
_cell.angle_gamma   90.00
#
_symmetry.space_group_name_H-M   'P 1'
#
loop_
_entity.id
_entity.type
_entity.pdbx_description
1 polymer ?
#
loop_
_entity_poly.entity_id
_entity_poly.type
_entity_poly.pdbx_seq_one_letter_code
_entity_poly.pdbx_strand_id
1 'polypeptide(L)'
;MHTFDLPKRTYVDRVIPKNSFDSYCTNKQKQDFTKLISKITWLNKISKQTTNLGSEDIEEIQVFNVELKVNEGVQHLLDVIDKAIPYPIIFIVEHPEKLFVSTSQKHLHPTKPDTSVIDHTIAKTIQTISEITIQLTGSLDQVYKSIYNSLSSISSVGKNIETVIDFEQKKARLEKEISTLKGKISREKQFNRRLEYNQLLNTAKQELEILLGSQ
;
A
#
# COMPACT_ATOMS: atom_id res chain seq x y z
N MET A 1 -2.92 21.91 4.96
CA MET A 1 -4.18 21.30 4.50
C MET A 1 -4.37 20.04 5.35
N HIS A 2 -5.49 19.90 6.06
CA HIS A 2 -5.71 18.77 6.96
C HIS A 2 -6.24 17.58 6.17
N THR A 3 -5.45 16.50 6.12
CA THR A 3 -5.59 15.45 5.10
C THR A 3 -6.75 14.49 5.40
N PHE A 4 -7.10 14.23 6.66
CA PHE A 4 -8.13 13.24 7.02
C PHE A 4 -9.11 13.67 8.13
N ASP A 5 -9.27 14.99 8.35
CA ASP A 5 -10.09 15.55 9.45
C ASP A 5 -9.79 14.91 10.83
N LEU A 6 -8.50 14.68 11.11
CA LEU A 6 -8.07 14.07 12.36
C LEU A 6 -8.00 15.10 13.50
N PRO A 7 -8.13 14.69 14.78
CA PRO A 7 -8.00 15.58 15.92
C PRO A 7 -6.66 16.31 15.91
N LYS A 8 -6.65 17.59 16.33
CA LYS A 8 -5.43 18.42 16.34
C LYS A 8 -4.24 17.80 17.06
N ARG A 9 -4.50 17.05 18.12
CA ARG A 9 -3.50 16.32 18.92
C ARG A 9 -2.76 15.20 18.16
N THR A 10 -3.26 14.80 17.00
CA THR A 10 -2.57 13.83 16.12
C THR A 10 -1.57 14.51 15.18
N TYR A 11 -1.63 15.84 14.99
CA TYR A 11 -0.76 16.52 14.03
C TYR A 11 0.68 16.57 14.52
N VAL A 12 1.59 16.26 13.60
CA VAL A 12 3.04 16.32 13.78
C VAL A 12 3.66 17.38 12.86
N ASP A 13 3.25 17.39 11.59
CA ASP A 13 3.69 18.32 10.53
C ASP A 13 5.21 18.52 10.49
N ARG A 14 5.96 17.41 10.51
CA ARG A 14 7.42 17.42 10.55
C ARG A 14 7.99 16.93 9.22
N VAL A 15 8.86 17.74 8.61
CA VAL A 15 9.63 17.31 7.44
C VAL A 15 10.66 16.26 7.87
N ILE A 16 10.66 15.12 7.20
CA ILE A 16 11.63 14.05 7.43
C ILE A 16 12.71 14.13 6.35
N PRO A 17 13.99 14.36 6.73
CA PRO A 17 15.09 14.34 5.78
C PRO A 17 15.19 13.00 5.05
N LYS A 18 15.46 13.02 3.73
CA LYS A 18 15.58 11.79 2.93
C LYS A 18 16.72 10.89 3.40
N ASN A 19 17.79 11.49 3.92
CA ASN A 19 18.94 10.78 4.47
C ASN A 19 18.65 10.12 5.83
N SER A 20 17.49 10.34 6.44
CA SER A 20 17.06 9.59 7.64
C SER A 20 16.90 8.09 7.35
N PHE A 21 16.78 7.69 6.09
CA PHE A 21 16.61 6.31 5.68
C PHE A 21 17.87 5.67 5.08
N ASP A 22 19.01 6.36 5.15
CA ASP A 22 20.25 5.97 4.45
C ASP A 22 20.80 4.59 4.86
N SER A 23 20.62 4.20 6.12
CA SER A 23 21.01 2.89 6.65
C SER A 23 20.18 1.73 6.09
N TYR A 24 19.01 2.03 5.54
CA TYR A 24 18.07 1.07 4.94
C TYR A 24 18.15 1.06 3.41
N CYS A 25 18.96 1.94 2.81
CA CYS A 25 19.05 2.13 1.37
C CYS A 25 20.27 1.45 0.74
N THR A 26 20.08 0.89 -0.45
CA THR A 26 21.16 0.71 -1.43
C THR A 26 21.60 2.05 -2.03
N ASN A 27 22.78 2.12 -2.64
CA ASN A 27 23.27 3.32 -3.33
C ASN A 27 22.28 3.82 -4.41
N LYS A 28 21.61 2.90 -5.12
CA LYS A 28 20.57 3.23 -6.09
C LYS A 28 19.37 3.89 -5.41
N GLN A 29 18.85 3.31 -4.34
CA GLN A 29 17.73 3.90 -3.58
C GLN A 29 18.06 5.29 -3.04
N LYS A 30 19.28 5.56 -2.57
CA LYS A 30 19.70 6.92 -2.15
C LYS A 30 19.62 7.94 -3.28
N GLN A 31 20.08 7.55 -4.48
CA GLN A 31 19.97 8.39 -5.67
C GLN A 31 18.51 8.60 -6.05
N ASP A 32 17.70 7.54 -6.01
CA ASP A 32 16.29 7.57 -6.38
C ASP A 32 15.47 8.41 -5.38
N PHE A 33 15.76 8.39 -4.08
CA PHE A 33 15.20 9.35 -3.11
C PHE A 33 15.42 10.80 -3.54
N THR A 34 16.63 11.12 -4.02
CA THR A 34 16.98 12.47 -4.44
C THR A 34 16.29 12.85 -5.76
N LYS A 35 16.22 11.90 -6.71
CA LYS A 35 15.66 12.11 -8.05
C LYS A 35 14.14 12.13 -8.09
N LEU A 36 13.49 11.22 -7.37
CA LEU A 36 12.06 10.92 -7.50
C LEU A 36 11.21 11.63 -6.46
N ILE A 37 11.71 11.80 -5.24
CA ILE A 37 10.94 12.39 -4.13
C ILE A 37 11.36 13.85 -3.96
N SER A 38 10.39 14.77 -3.85
CA SER A 38 10.65 16.18 -3.53
C SER A 38 10.75 16.35 -2.02
N LYS A 39 9.76 15.87 -1.27
CA LYS A 39 9.62 16.07 0.17
C LYS A 39 8.90 14.89 0.84
N ILE A 40 9.28 14.62 2.08
CA ILE A 40 8.62 13.63 2.96
C ILE A 40 8.18 14.38 4.21
N THR A 41 6.90 14.30 4.55
CA THR A 41 6.34 14.97 5.72
C THR A 41 5.59 13.97 6.58
N TRP A 42 5.98 13.84 7.86
CA TRP A 42 5.20 13.11 8.85
C TRP A 42 4.04 14.01 9.30
N LEU A 43 2.85 13.71 8.80
CA LEU A 43 1.65 14.52 9.00
C LEU A 43 0.99 14.24 10.35
N ASN A 44 0.74 12.95 10.64
CA ASN A 44 -0.02 12.55 11.82
C ASN A 44 0.61 11.35 12.53
N LYS A 45 0.44 11.34 13.86
CA LYS A 45 0.62 10.19 14.74
C LYS A 45 -0.71 9.90 15.42
N ILE A 46 -1.23 8.69 15.23
CA ILE A 46 -2.46 8.19 15.83
C ILE A 46 -2.08 7.10 16.81
N SER A 47 -2.00 7.44 18.08
CA SER A 47 -1.68 6.56 19.20
C SER A 47 -2.66 6.77 20.35
N LYS A 48 -2.60 5.89 21.37
CA LYS A 48 -3.38 6.03 22.62
C LYS A 48 -3.26 7.43 23.23
N GLN A 49 -2.08 8.04 23.24
CA GLN A 49 -1.88 9.39 23.78
C GLN A 49 -2.60 10.48 22.95
N THR A 50 -2.67 10.29 21.63
CA THR A 50 -3.26 11.26 20.70
C THR A 50 -4.74 11.02 20.41
N THR A 51 -5.32 9.86 20.73
CA THR A 51 -6.74 9.58 20.44
C THR A 51 -7.52 9.01 21.61
N ASN A 52 -6.85 8.53 22.66
CA ASN A 52 -7.42 7.75 23.77
C ASN A 52 -8.09 6.44 23.33
N LEU A 53 -7.76 5.94 22.13
CA LEU A 53 -8.20 4.63 21.67
C LEU A 53 -7.39 3.52 22.35
N GLY A 54 -8.03 2.36 22.54
CA GLY A 54 -7.35 1.14 22.98
C GLY A 54 -6.36 0.62 21.95
N SER A 55 -5.50 -0.29 22.37
CA SER A 55 -4.47 -0.95 21.55
C SER A 55 -4.43 -2.42 21.94
N GLU A 56 -4.36 -3.30 20.96
CA GLU A 56 -4.08 -4.73 21.14
C GLU A 56 -2.65 -5.00 20.67
N ASP A 57 -2.41 -4.96 19.35
CA ASP A 57 -1.10 -5.19 18.74
C ASP A 57 -0.50 -3.89 18.17
N ILE A 58 -1.35 -2.94 17.77
CA ILE A 58 -0.91 -1.67 17.15
C ILE A 58 -0.82 -0.54 18.18
N GLU A 59 0.42 -0.18 18.55
CA GLU A 59 0.68 0.92 19.50
C GLU A 59 0.42 2.32 18.90
N GLU A 60 0.73 2.49 17.62
CA GLU A 60 0.50 3.72 16.87
C GLU A 60 0.39 3.48 15.36
N ILE A 61 -0.31 4.39 14.68
CA ILE A 61 -0.39 4.47 13.22
C ILE A 61 0.17 5.82 12.79
N GLN A 62 1.04 5.83 11.79
CA GLN A 62 1.63 7.05 11.26
C GLN A 62 1.07 7.40 9.89
N VAL A 63 0.96 8.70 9.59
CA VAL A 63 0.55 9.20 8.28
C VAL A 63 1.66 10.03 7.68
N PHE A 64 2.14 9.63 6.51
CA PHE A 64 3.22 10.30 5.78
C PHE A 64 2.70 10.84 4.46
N ASN A 65 3.01 12.10 4.16
CA ASN A 65 2.91 12.62 2.79
C ASN A 65 4.27 12.50 2.09
N VAL A 66 4.27 11.93 0.89
CA VAL A 66 5.43 11.79 0.02
C VAL A 66 5.12 12.50 -1.28
N GLU A 67 5.70 13.69 -1.44
CA GLU A 67 5.56 14.50 -2.64
C GLU A 67 6.61 14.03 -3.68
N LEU A 68 6.15 13.79 -4.90
CA LEU A 68 6.98 13.29 -6.01
C LEU A 68 7.38 14.42 -6.95
N LYS A 69 8.60 14.32 -7.50
CA LYS A 69 9.10 15.19 -8.56
C LYS A 69 8.65 14.74 -9.95
N VAL A 70 8.39 13.46 -10.11
CA VAL A 70 8.06 12.82 -11.40
C VAL A 70 6.95 11.79 -11.21
N ASN A 71 6.19 11.54 -12.27
CA ASN A 71 5.13 10.53 -12.30
C ASN A 71 5.69 9.11 -12.54
N GLU A 72 6.65 8.69 -11.71
CA GLU A 72 7.29 7.37 -11.80
C GLU A 72 6.94 6.48 -10.59
N GLY A 73 7.16 5.17 -10.74
CA GLY A 73 6.90 4.21 -9.67
C GLY A 73 7.89 4.33 -8.51
N VAL A 74 7.40 4.67 -7.32
CA VAL A 74 8.22 4.87 -6.11
C VAL A 74 8.07 3.80 -5.04
N GLN A 75 7.39 2.68 -5.34
CA GLN A 75 7.12 1.61 -4.36
C GLN A 75 8.38 1.15 -3.64
N HIS A 76 9.48 0.97 -4.37
CA HIS A 76 10.77 0.55 -3.83
C HIS A 76 11.40 1.53 -2.82
N LEU A 77 10.97 2.80 -2.79
CA LEU A 77 11.36 3.80 -1.80
C LEU A 77 10.38 3.86 -0.63
N LEU A 78 9.08 3.70 -0.89
CA LEU A 78 8.06 3.55 0.17
C LEU A 78 8.40 2.34 1.04
N ASP A 79 8.79 1.21 0.43
CA ASP A 79 9.23 0.01 1.13
C ASP A 79 10.44 0.28 2.05
N VAL A 80 11.34 1.22 1.69
CA VAL A 80 12.47 1.57 2.55
C VAL A 80 11.99 2.30 3.79
N ILE A 81 11.12 3.31 3.61
CA ILE A 81 10.56 4.08 4.72
C ILE A 81 9.78 3.15 5.65
N ASP A 82 8.97 2.28 5.06
CA ASP A 82 8.07 1.39 5.77
C ASP A 82 8.81 0.30 6.56
N LYS A 83 9.95 -0.18 6.04
CA LYS A 83 10.84 -1.10 6.75
C LYS A 83 11.63 -0.43 7.87
N ALA A 84 11.87 0.87 7.78
CA ALA A 84 12.66 1.62 8.76
C ALA A 84 11.87 1.99 10.03
N ILE A 85 10.54 1.89 9.99
CA ILE A 85 9.66 2.30 11.06
C ILE A 85 8.80 1.08 11.45
N PRO A 86 8.78 0.67 12.73
CA PRO A 86 8.10 -0.56 13.15
C PRO A 86 6.56 -0.45 13.10
N TYR A 87 6.04 0.77 13.17
CA TYR A 87 4.61 1.06 13.24
C TYR A 87 3.94 1.12 11.87
N PRO A 88 2.67 0.71 11.72
CA PRO A 88 1.90 0.88 10.49
C PRO A 88 1.96 2.31 9.94
N ILE A 89 2.17 2.44 8.62
CA ILE A 89 2.26 3.73 7.93
C ILE A 89 1.23 3.81 6.81
N ILE A 90 0.45 4.89 6.82
CA ILE A 90 -0.39 5.32 5.72
C ILE A 90 0.39 6.35 4.92
N PHE A 91 0.79 5.99 3.72
CA PHE A 91 1.39 6.91 2.76
C PHE A 91 0.31 7.58 1.93
N ILE A 92 0.31 8.91 1.91
CA ILE A 92 -0.29 9.71 0.85
C ILE A 92 0.85 10.04 -0.10
N VAL A 93 0.70 9.71 -1.38
CA VAL A 93 1.73 9.93 -2.39
C VAL A 93 1.18 10.85 -3.46
N GLU A 94 1.82 12.00 -3.61
CA GLU A 94 1.31 13.14 -4.36
C GLU A 94 2.25 13.54 -5.50
N HIS A 95 1.69 13.59 -6.70
CA HIS A 95 2.24 14.21 -7.89
C HIS A 95 1.11 15.03 -8.54
N PRO A 96 1.37 16.14 -9.26
CA PRO A 96 0.31 16.93 -9.91
C PRO A 96 -0.68 16.14 -10.77
N GLU A 97 -0.26 15.00 -11.33
CA GLU A 97 -1.08 14.12 -12.17
C GLU A 97 -1.56 12.85 -11.46
N LYS A 98 -1.11 12.58 -10.23
CA LYS A 98 -1.34 11.31 -9.56
C LYS A 98 -1.39 11.49 -8.06
N LEU A 99 -2.49 11.04 -7.47
CA LEU A 99 -2.66 10.92 -6.03
C LEU A 99 -3.05 9.48 -5.70
N PHE A 100 -2.34 8.86 -4.76
CA PHE A 100 -2.73 7.56 -4.26
C PHE A 100 -2.40 7.43 -2.77
N VAL A 101 -3.15 6.55 -2.10
CA VAL A 101 -2.91 6.19 -0.71
C VAL A 101 -2.48 4.72 -0.66
N SER A 102 -1.46 4.42 0.14
CA SER A 102 -0.99 3.05 0.34
C SER A 102 -0.65 2.77 1.80
N THR A 103 -0.79 1.51 2.20
CA THR A 103 -0.39 1.02 3.53
C THR A 103 0.01 -0.45 3.43
N SER A 104 0.64 -0.99 4.47
CA SER A 104 1.12 -2.37 4.44
C SER A 104 0.83 -3.17 5.72
N GLN A 105 0.60 -4.47 5.57
CA GLN A 105 0.80 -5.38 6.69
C GLN A 105 2.27 -5.72 6.78
N LYS A 106 2.80 -5.66 8.00
CA LYS A 106 4.20 -5.91 8.29
C LYS A 106 4.37 -6.41 9.71
N HIS A 107 5.49 -7.06 9.93
CA HIS A 107 5.93 -7.50 11.26
C HIS A 107 7.40 -7.14 11.47
N LEU A 108 7.87 -7.18 12.72
CA LEU A 108 9.28 -6.98 13.03
C LEU A 108 10.11 -8.12 12.46
N HIS A 109 11.27 -7.78 11.88
CA HIS A 109 12.17 -8.79 11.36
C HIS A 109 12.69 -9.69 12.51
N PRO A 110 12.66 -11.03 12.35
CA PRO A 110 12.91 -11.97 13.45
C PRO A 110 14.30 -11.83 14.08
N THR A 111 15.30 -11.38 13.32
CA THR A 111 16.69 -11.23 13.78
C THR A 111 17.26 -9.81 13.69
N LYS A 112 16.47 -8.82 13.23
CA LYS A 112 16.91 -7.44 13.04
C LYS A 112 15.88 -6.50 13.65
N PRO A 113 15.99 -6.18 14.95
CA PRO A 113 14.92 -5.54 15.70
C PRO A 113 14.53 -4.16 15.14
N ASP A 114 15.46 -3.46 14.49
CA ASP A 114 15.24 -2.11 13.93
C ASP A 114 14.70 -2.12 12.48
N THR A 115 14.26 -3.28 11.99
CA THR A 115 13.74 -3.43 10.62
C THR A 115 12.43 -4.20 10.62
N SER A 116 11.49 -3.78 9.80
CA SER A 116 10.27 -4.55 9.52
C SER A 116 10.39 -5.38 8.24
N VAL A 117 9.59 -6.43 8.16
CA VAL A 117 9.34 -7.22 6.94
C VAL A 117 7.92 -6.91 6.47
N ILE A 118 7.79 -6.51 5.20
CA ILE A 118 6.49 -6.18 4.59
C ILE A 118 5.89 -7.46 4.03
N ASP A 119 4.70 -7.82 4.51
CA ASP A 119 3.97 -9.02 4.08
C ASP A 119 3.10 -8.74 2.86
N HIS A 120 2.38 -7.61 2.89
CA HIS A 120 1.53 -7.18 1.79
C HIS A 120 1.33 -5.67 1.81
N THR A 121 1.49 -5.04 0.65
CA THR A 121 1.16 -3.63 0.44
C THR A 121 -0.11 -3.51 -0.38
N ILE A 122 -1.01 -2.64 0.05
CA ILE A 122 -2.20 -2.27 -0.69
C ILE A 122 -2.14 -0.78 -1.05
N ALA A 123 -2.60 -0.44 -2.25
CA ALA A 123 -2.60 0.93 -2.74
C ALA A 123 -3.86 1.22 -3.55
N LYS A 124 -4.39 2.43 -3.41
CA LYS A 124 -5.56 2.91 -4.12
C LYS A 124 -5.30 4.30 -4.67
N THR A 125 -5.40 4.43 -5.99
CA THR A 125 -5.42 5.74 -6.66
C THR A 125 -6.75 6.43 -6.34
N ILE A 126 -6.68 7.71 -5.97
CA ILE A 126 -7.82 8.54 -5.63
C ILE A 126 -7.71 9.88 -6.36
N GLN A 127 -8.83 10.56 -6.60
CA GLN A 127 -8.83 11.90 -7.19
C GLN A 127 -8.65 12.96 -6.12
N THR A 128 -9.28 12.73 -4.95
CA THR A 128 -9.21 13.63 -3.81
C THR A 128 -9.02 12.85 -2.53
N ILE A 129 -8.31 13.45 -1.58
CA ILE A 129 -7.99 12.82 -0.30
C ILE A 129 -9.27 12.50 0.50
N SER A 130 -10.33 13.28 0.33
CA SER A 130 -11.64 13.06 0.94
C SER A 130 -12.32 11.74 0.56
N GLU A 131 -11.83 11.01 -0.45
CA GLU A 131 -12.30 9.66 -0.77
C GLU A 131 -11.91 8.62 0.30
N ILE A 132 -10.90 8.92 1.12
CA ILE A 132 -10.45 8.06 2.21
C ILE A 132 -10.79 8.74 3.54
N THR A 133 -11.59 8.06 4.36
CA THR A 133 -11.98 8.55 5.69
C THR A 133 -11.36 7.69 6.77
N ILE A 134 -10.68 8.32 7.73
CA ILE A 134 -10.15 7.64 8.91
C ILE A 134 -11.16 7.78 10.05
N GLN A 135 -11.91 6.72 10.31
CA GLN A 135 -12.85 6.68 11.44
C GLN A 135 -12.13 6.23 12.71
N LEU A 136 -12.00 7.14 13.68
CA LEU A 136 -11.36 6.89 14.98
C LEU A 136 -12.33 6.20 15.96
N THR A 137 -12.80 5.01 15.61
CA THR A 137 -13.76 4.23 16.40
C THR A 137 -13.16 2.89 16.80
N GLY A 138 -13.32 2.49 18.07
CA GLY A 138 -12.84 1.19 18.56
C GLY A 138 -11.40 1.21 19.08
N SER A 139 -10.61 0.17 18.79
CA SER A 139 -9.16 0.12 19.04
C SER A 139 -8.35 0.63 17.84
N LEU A 140 -7.07 0.94 18.05
CA LEU A 140 -6.14 1.29 16.96
C LEU A 140 -6.08 0.17 15.90
N ASP A 141 -6.17 -1.09 16.33
CA ASP A 141 -6.21 -2.26 15.46
C ASP A 141 -7.44 -2.26 14.55
N GLN A 142 -8.61 -1.93 15.12
CA GLN A 142 -9.86 -1.79 14.35
C GLN A 142 -9.80 -0.60 13.39
N VAL A 143 -9.22 0.53 13.83
CA VAL A 143 -9.00 1.70 12.96
C VAL A 143 -8.10 1.32 11.79
N TYR A 144 -6.97 0.68 12.06
CA TYR A 144 -6.02 0.27 11.01
C TYR A 144 -6.65 -0.72 10.03
N LYS A 145 -7.37 -1.72 10.54
CA LYS A 145 -8.13 -2.68 9.74
C LYS A 145 -9.17 -2.00 8.85
N SER A 146 -9.89 -1.02 9.36
CA SER A 146 -10.87 -0.24 8.58
C SER A 146 -10.19 0.52 7.43
N ILE A 147 -9.05 1.16 7.69
CA ILE A 147 -8.26 1.86 6.67
C ILE A 147 -7.76 0.89 5.62
N TYR A 148 -7.16 -0.23 6.03
CA TYR A 148 -6.67 -1.27 5.15
C TYR A 148 -7.76 -1.78 4.19
N ASN A 149 -8.93 -2.08 4.75
CA ASN A 149 -10.08 -2.55 4.00
C ASN A 149 -10.64 -1.46 3.06
N SER A 150 -10.59 -0.18 3.44
CA SER A 150 -11.04 0.94 2.59
C SER A 150 -10.19 1.14 1.31
N LEU A 151 -8.95 0.67 1.35
CA LEU A 151 -8.02 0.68 0.22
C LEU A 151 -8.13 -0.57 -0.66
N SER A 152 -8.81 -1.62 -0.19
CA SER A 152 -8.99 -2.84 -0.95
C SER A 152 -9.96 -2.66 -2.12
N SER A 153 -9.75 -3.48 -3.14
CA SER A 153 -10.61 -3.59 -4.29
C SER A 153 -11.89 -4.39 -4.05
N ILE A 154 -12.07 -4.96 -2.85
CA ILE A 154 -13.29 -5.67 -2.45
C ILE A 154 -14.05 -4.90 -1.39
N SER A 155 -15.38 -5.03 -1.40
CA SER A 155 -16.22 -4.64 -0.26
C SER A 155 -15.87 -5.54 0.94
N SER A 156 -14.92 -5.09 1.74
CA SER A 156 -14.26 -5.85 2.82
C SER A 156 -14.73 -5.41 4.19
N VAL A 157 -15.89 -4.75 4.29
CA VAL A 157 -16.45 -4.30 5.57
C VAL A 157 -16.56 -5.52 6.51
N GLY A 158 -15.76 -5.52 7.59
CA GLY A 158 -15.71 -6.59 8.58
C GLY A 158 -14.80 -7.79 8.25
N LYS A 159 -14.26 -7.93 7.03
CA LYS A 159 -13.36 -9.05 6.67
C LYS A 159 -12.01 -8.93 7.37
N ASN A 160 -11.41 -10.07 7.73
CA ASN A 160 -10.05 -10.12 8.28
C ASN A 160 -9.05 -9.64 7.22
N ILE A 161 -8.03 -8.89 7.65
CA ILE A 161 -6.92 -8.45 6.80
C ILE A 161 -6.30 -9.63 6.04
N GLU A 162 -6.10 -10.78 6.68
CA GLU A 162 -5.54 -11.98 6.02
C GLU A 162 -6.38 -12.41 4.82
N THR A 163 -7.71 -12.43 4.97
CA THR A 163 -8.62 -12.78 3.86
C THR A 163 -8.59 -11.75 2.74
N VAL A 164 -8.35 -10.48 3.07
CA VAL A 164 -8.16 -9.41 2.08
C VAL A 164 -6.83 -9.60 1.35
N ILE A 165 -5.76 -9.94 2.05
CA ILE A 165 -4.45 -10.24 1.45
C ILE A 165 -4.55 -11.40 0.48
N ASP A 166 -5.12 -12.53 0.89
CA ASP A 166 -5.26 -13.72 0.04
C ASP A 166 -6.03 -13.40 -1.23
N PHE A 167 -7.09 -12.60 -1.10
CA PHE A 167 -7.86 -12.12 -2.24
C PHE A 167 -7.01 -11.27 -3.19
N GLU A 168 -6.36 -10.22 -2.68
CA GLU A 168 -5.61 -9.26 -3.50
C GLU A 168 -4.41 -9.95 -4.18
N GLN A 169 -3.74 -10.87 -3.49
CA GLN A 169 -2.66 -11.67 -4.07
C GLN A 169 -3.16 -12.59 -5.18
N LYS A 170 -4.28 -13.28 -4.97
CA LYS A 170 -4.87 -14.16 -5.99
C LYS A 170 -5.31 -13.36 -7.22
N LYS A 171 -5.93 -12.20 -7.01
CA LYS A 171 -6.30 -11.27 -8.07
C LYS A 171 -5.07 -10.79 -8.86
N ALA A 172 -4.04 -10.29 -8.19
CA ALA A 172 -2.82 -9.80 -8.83
C ALA A 172 -2.10 -10.90 -9.64
N ARG A 173 -2.10 -12.14 -9.12
CA ARG A 173 -1.57 -13.31 -9.85
C ARG A 173 -2.34 -13.56 -11.14
N LEU A 174 -3.67 -13.61 -11.08
CA LEU A 174 -4.53 -13.85 -12.24
C LEU A 174 -4.40 -12.73 -13.28
N GLU A 175 -4.39 -11.47 -12.86
CA GLU A 175 -4.20 -10.32 -13.75
C GLU A 175 -2.83 -10.37 -14.47
N LYS A 176 -1.76 -10.72 -13.75
CA LYS A 176 -0.42 -10.90 -14.32
C LYS A 176 -0.38 -12.06 -15.30
N GLU A 177 -1.03 -13.18 -14.97
CA GLU A 177 -1.13 -14.35 -15.85
C GLU A 177 -1.88 -14.00 -17.15
N ILE A 178 -3.03 -13.34 -17.05
CA ILE A 178 -3.81 -12.84 -18.18
C ILE A 178 -2.97 -11.92 -19.07
N SER A 179 -2.27 -10.95 -18.49
CA SER A 179 -1.37 -10.04 -19.24
C SER A 179 -0.27 -10.81 -19.97
N THR A 180 0.36 -11.77 -19.29
CA THR A 180 1.43 -12.59 -19.86
C THR A 180 0.92 -13.44 -21.01
N LEU A 181 -0.24 -14.08 -20.86
CA LEU A 181 -0.86 -14.91 -21.89
C LEU A 181 -1.30 -14.07 -23.10
N LYS A 182 -1.88 -12.89 -22.90
CA LYS A 182 -2.16 -11.93 -23.99
C LYS A 182 -0.89 -11.59 -24.78
N GLY A 183 0.20 -11.30 -24.07
CA GLY A 183 1.51 -11.05 -24.67
C GLY A 183 2.02 -12.23 -25.51
N LYS A 184 1.95 -13.46 -24.96
CA LYS A 184 2.32 -14.68 -25.67
C LYS A 184 1.48 -14.91 -26.93
N ILE A 185 0.16 -14.77 -26.82
CA ILE A 185 -0.78 -14.93 -27.96
C ILE A 185 -0.45 -13.95 -29.09
N SER A 186 -0.14 -12.69 -28.75
CA SER A 186 0.18 -11.67 -29.76
C SER A 186 1.47 -11.95 -30.54
N ARG A 187 2.41 -12.70 -29.95
CA ARG A 187 3.73 -12.99 -30.52
C ARG A 187 3.80 -14.38 -31.17
N GLU A 188 2.85 -15.27 -30.87
CA GLU A 188 2.86 -16.65 -31.33
C GLU A 188 2.34 -16.78 -32.77
N LYS A 189 3.12 -17.49 -33.60
CA LYS A 189 2.83 -17.72 -35.02
C LYS A 189 2.22 -19.10 -35.27
N GLN A 190 2.51 -20.09 -34.43
CA GLN A 190 1.98 -21.44 -34.56
C GLN A 190 0.54 -21.52 -34.05
N PHE A 191 -0.39 -21.92 -34.91
CA PHE A 191 -1.83 -21.99 -34.59
C PHE A 191 -2.11 -22.85 -33.35
N ASN A 192 -1.51 -24.03 -33.24
CA ASN A 192 -1.76 -24.96 -32.13
C ASN A 192 -1.34 -24.37 -30.77
N ARG A 193 -0.16 -23.77 -30.68
CA ARG A 193 0.31 -23.09 -29.46
C ARG A 193 -0.53 -21.87 -29.11
N ARG A 194 -0.96 -21.12 -30.13
CA ARG A 194 -1.88 -20.00 -29.94
C ARG A 194 -3.22 -20.48 -29.38
N LEU A 195 -3.73 -21.62 -29.84
CA LEU A 195 -4.95 -22.22 -29.31
C LEU A 195 -4.80 -22.61 -27.83
N GLU A 196 -3.70 -23.28 -27.47
CA GLU A 196 -3.38 -23.62 -26.07
C GLU A 196 -3.34 -22.38 -25.17
N TYR A 197 -2.64 -21.31 -25.59
CA TYR A 197 -2.60 -20.07 -24.81
C TYR A 197 -3.96 -19.39 -24.68
N ASN A 198 -4.84 -19.49 -25.69
CA ASN A 198 -6.20 -18.97 -25.60
C ASN A 198 -7.07 -19.76 -24.61
N GLN A 199 -6.89 -21.09 -24.52
CA GLN A 199 -7.58 -21.90 -23.52
C GLN A 199 -7.18 -21.48 -22.11
N LEU A 200 -5.87 -21.39 -21.83
CA LEU A 200 -5.36 -20.92 -20.54
C LEU A 200 -5.83 -19.50 -20.22
N LEU A 201 -5.85 -18.61 -21.21
CA LEU A 201 -6.33 -17.23 -21.03
C LEU A 201 -7.80 -17.21 -20.61
N ASN A 202 -8.64 -18.05 -21.22
CA ASN A 202 -10.05 -18.13 -20.88
C ASN A 202 -10.26 -18.69 -19.48
N THR A 203 -9.50 -19.73 -19.08
CA THR A 203 -9.53 -20.27 -17.72
C THR A 203 -9.15 -19.20 -16.69
N ALA A 204 -8.03 -18.50 -16.89
CA ALA A 204 -7.58 -17.46 -15.96
C ALA A 204 -8.58 -16.29 -15.87
N LYS A 205 -9.24 -15.93 -16.97
CA LYS A 205 -10.33 -14.92 -16.96
C LYS A 205 -11.55 -15.40 -16.18
N GLN A 206 -11.99 -16.64 -16.39
CA GLN A 206 -13.11 -17.23 -15.66
C GLN A 206 -12.83 -17.29 -14.16
N GLU A 207 -11.62 -17.71 -13.77
CA GLU A 207 -11.22 -17.70 -12.35
C GLU A 207 -11.25 -16.30 -11.75
N LEU A 208 -10.80 -15.28 -12.51
CA LEU A 208 -10.86 -13.89 -12.08
C LEU A 208 -12.30 -13.38 -11.96
N GLU A 209 -13.17 -13.71 -12.91
CA GLU A 209 -14.60 -13.37 -12.85
C GLU A 209 -15.29 -14.02 -11.65
N ILE A 210 -15.03 -15.30 -11.37
CA ILE A 210 -15.55 -16.01 -10.20
C ILE A 210 -15.04 -15.35 -8.92
N LEU A 211 -13.75 -15.00 -8.87
CA LEU A 211 -13.14 -14.32 -7.72
C LEU A 211 -13.82 -12.96 -7.46
N LEU A 212 -14.04 -12.16 -8.50
CA LEU A 212 -14.69 -10.85 -8.39
C LEU A 212 -16.20 -10.95 -8.10
N GLY A 213 -16.88 -11.99 -8.61
CA GLY A 213 -18.31 -12.23 -8.38
C GLY A 213 -18.64 -12.89 -7.04
N SER A 214 -17.63 -13.38 -6.31
CA SER A 214 -17.79 -13.92 -4.94
C SER A 214 -17.78 -12.83 -3.86
N GLN A 215 -17.89 -11.56 -4.26
CA GLN A 215 -17.85 -10.39 -3.36
C GLN A 215 -19.21 -10.04 -2.78
#